data_AF-A0AAD7R0W6-F1
#
_entry.id   AF-A0AAD7R0W6-F1
#
_cell.length_a   1.000
_cell.length_b   1.000
_cell.length_c   1.000
_cell.angle_alpha   90.00
_cell.angle_beta   90.00
_cell.angle_gamma   90.00
#
_symmetry.space_group_name_H-M   'P 1'
#
loop_
_entity.id
_entity.type
_entity.pdbx_description
1 polymer ?
#
loop_
_entity_poly.entity_id
_entity_poly.type
_entity_poly.pdbx_seq_one_letter_code
_entity_poly.pdbx_strand_id
1 'polypeptide(L)'
;MWPKSSSKKEWATVDADLIKILDGVKGTVEKKLEKIGDLIYVYGAERFGTKQTGKKDMTPTIPPKSRRQQEIQRLVKQRRDLRKQWKRASVEERAGIDLLQTDLKGRLGRLRRAENLRTRRKRKERARTTFYKDPFRFVKGLFTKEKSGSLKVPKRELEDHLKTTHTDSQRFERREIPSDMPPIPQPEHQLDDSPP
;
A
#
# COMPACT_ATOMS: atom_id res chain seq x y z
N MET A 1 22.13 -16.74 8.82
CA MET A 1 21.21 -17.55 7.97
C MET A 1 21.33 -18.99 8.43
N TRP A 2 20.27 -19.60 8.97
CA TRP A 2 20.38 -20.98 9.46
C TRP A 2 20.63 -22.01 8.35
N PRO A 3 21.25 -23.17 8.66
CA PRO A 3 21.41 -24.28 7.72
C PRO A 3 20.08 -24.68 7.07
N LYS A 4 20.13 -25.23 5.86
CA LYS A 4 18.93 -25.76 5.20
C LYS A 4 18.42 -26.97 5.99
N SER A 5 17.10 -27.16 6.06
CA SER A 5 16.50 -28.28 6.81
C SER A 5 16.98 -29.66 6.32
N SER A 6 17.41 -29.78 5.06
CA SER A 6 17.98 -31.01 4.50
C SER A 6 19.43 -31.30 4.92
N SER A 7 20.16 -30.33 5.48
CA SER A 7 21.58 -30.46 5.86
C SER A 7 21.77 -31.14 7.23
N LYS A 8 21.43 -32.44 7.34
CA LYS A 8 21.48 -33.19 8.62
C LYS A 8 22.84 -33.11 9.33
N LYS A 9 23.97 -33.15 8.60
CA LYS A 9 25.32 -33.09 9.16
C LYS A 9 25.65 -31.72 9.79
N GLU A 10 25.17 -30.65 9.17
CA GLU A 10 25.39 -29.27 9.67
C GLU A 10 24.57 -29.05 10.94
N TRP A 11 23.31 -29.49 10.96
CA TRP A 11 22.46 -29.44 12.16
C TRP A 11 23.05 -30.26 13.32
N ALA A 12 23.57 -31.45 13.06
CA ALA A 12 24.22 -32.26 14.11
C ALA A 12 25.45 -31.56 14.72
N THR A 13 26.17 -30.77 13.92
CA THR A 13 27.31 -29.98 14.41
C THR A 13 26.85 -28.80 15.25
N VAL A 14 25.78 -28.12 14.80
CA VAL A 14 25.14 -27.02 15.54
C VAL A 14 24.65 -27.50 16.91
N ASP A 15 23.96 -28.63 16.96
CA ASP A 15 23.44 -29.19 18.21
C ASP A 15 24.59 -29.56 19.17
N ALA A 16 25.64 -30.24 18.66
CA ALA A 16 26.79 -30.61 19.48
C ALA A 16 27.52 -29.40 20.08
N ASP A 17 27.64 -28.31 19.31
CA ASP A 17 28.28 -27.09 19.79
C ASP A 17 27.39 -26.35 20.80
N LEU A 18 26.08 -26.25 20.55
CA LEU A 18 25.13 -25.62 21.47
C LEU A 18 25.05 -26.36 22.81
N ILE A 19 25.09 -27.69 22.79
CA ILE A 19 25.15 -28.52 24.01
C ILE A 19 26.39 -28.16 24.84
N LYS A 20 27.58 -28.09 24.22
CA LYS A 20 28.81 -27.71 24.92
C LYS A 20 28.76 -26.29 25.49
N ILE A 21 28.17 -25.36 24.75
CA ILE A 21 27.99 -23.97 25.22
C ILE A 21 27.05 -23.94 26.43
N LEU A 22 25.95 -24.70 26.40
CA LEU A 22 24.97 -24.76 27.47
C LEU A 22 25.50 -25.47 28.74
N ASP A 23 26.37 -26.46 28.57
CA ASP A 23 27.08 -27.12 29.67
C ASP A 23 28.03 -26.16 30.39
N GLY A 24 28.65 -25.23 29.66
CA GLY A 24 29.49 -24.16 30.22
C GLY A 24 28.73 -23.09 31.02
N VAL A 25 27.40 -23.01 30.90
CA VAL A 25 26.58 -22.06 31.66
C VAL A 25 26.40 -22.54 33.09
N LYS A 26 26.86 -21.75 34.07
CA LYS A 26 26.66 -22.04 35.50
C LYS A 26 25.26 -21.59 35.95
N GLY A 27 24.52 -22.47 36.62
CA GLY A 27 23.20 -22.17 37.19
C GLY A 27 22.27 -23.38 37.25
N THR A 28 21.07 -23.17 37.81
CA THR A 28 19.97 -24.14 37.80
C THR A 28 19.44 -24.36 36.37
N VAL A 29 18.77 -25.48 36.14
CA VAL A 29 18.20 -25.84 34.83
C VAL A 29 17.28 -24.73 34.30
N GLU A 30 16.52 -24.08 35.17
CA GLU A 30 15.65 -22.95 34.83
C GLU A 30 16.45 -21.76 34.27
N LYS A 31 17.56 -21.38 34.91
CA LYS A 31 18.43 -20.30 34.42
C LYS A 31 19.13 -20.65 33.12
N LYS A 32 19.40 -21.94 32.87
CA LYS A 32 19.89 -22.40 31.56
C LYS A 32 18.80 -22.30 30.48
N LEU A 33 17.56 -22.63 30.83
CA LEU A 33 16.41 -22.54 29.93
C LEU A 33 16.08 -21.08 29.57
N GLU A 34 16.19 -20.15 30.51
CA GLU A 34 16.01 -18.72 30.24
C GLU A 34 17.05 -18.19 29.24
N LYS A 35 18.29 -18.68 29.30
CA LYS A 35 19.40 -18.20 28.48
C LYS A 35 19.57 -18.95 27.15
N ILE A 36 18.92 -20.09 26.97
CA ILE A 36 19.12 -20.94 25.79
C ILE A 36 18.73 -20.21 24.50
N GLY A 37 17.65 -19.43 24.53
CA GLY A 37 17.17 -18.67 23.36
C GLY A 37 18.19 -17.64 22.90
N ASP A 38 18.77 -16.89 23.84
CA ASP A 38 19.79 -15.89 23.55
C ASP A 38 21.08 -16.53 23.05
N LEU A 39 21.49 -17.66 23.64
CA LEU A 39 22.68 -18.41 23.20
C LEU A 39 22.52 -18.96 21.78
N ILE A 40 21.36 -19.53 21.46
CA ILE A 40 21.06 -20.01 20.10
C ILE A 40 21.09 -18.83 19.12
N TYR A 41 20.53 -17.68 19.50
CA TYR A 41 20.54 -16.49 18.66
C TYR A 41 21.95 -15.96 18.40
N VAL A 42 22.76 -15.79 19.46
CA VAL A 42 24.15 -15.30 19.36
C VAL A 42 24.99 -16.26 18.53
N TYR A 43 24.92 -17.56 18.83
CA TYR A 43 25.63 -18.59 18.08
C TYR A 43 25.23 -18.59 16.59
N GLY A 44 23.93 -18.50 16.29
CA GLY A 44 23.43 -18.43 14.92
C GLY A 44 23.84 -17.16 14.19
N ALA A 45 23.90 -16.03 14.92
CA ALA A 45 24.31 -14.73 14.40
C ALA A 45 25.81 -14.69 14.07
N GLU A 46 26.66 -15.24 14.94
CA GLU A 46 28.12 -15.29 14.73
C GLU A 46 28.49 -16.27 13.62
N ARG A 47 27.96 -17.50 13.67
CA ARG A 47 28.37 -18.57 12.75
C ARG A 47 27.78 -18.38 11.35
N PHE A 48 26.56 -17.88 11.25
CA PHE A 48 25.87 -17.82 9.97
C PHE A 48 25.42 -16.42 9.54
N GLY A 49 25.73 -15.39 10.32
CA GLY A 49 25.34 -14.02 10.07
C GLY A 49 23.87 -13.74 10.39
N THR A 50 23.58 -12.51 10.79
CA THR A 50 22.20 -12.02 10.87
C THR A 50 21.73 -11.63 9.47
N LYS A 51 20.53 -12.05 9.06
CA LYS A 51 19.85 -11.31 8.01
C LYS A 51 19.58 -9.96 8.64
N GLN A 52 20.21 -8.90 8.14
CA GLN A 52 19.70 -7.55 8.31
C GLN A 52 18.28 -7.61 7.75
N THR A 53 17.28 -7.89 8.58
CA THR A 53 15.91 -7.51 8.26
C THR A 53 16.04 -6.01 8.21
N GLY A 54 16.21 -5.49 7.00
CA GLY A 54 16.37 -4.08 6.79
C GLY A 54 15.18 -3.40 7.42
N LYS A 55 15.33 -2.97 8.68
CA LYS A 55 14.96 -1.64 9.06
C LYS A 55 15.78 -0.75 8.13
N LYS A 56 15.35 -0.67 6.86
CA LYS A 56 15.41 0.58 6.14
C LYS A 56 14.77 1.51 7.13
N ASP A 57 15.58 2.34 7.76
CA ASP A 57 15.08 3.42 8.58
C ASP A 57 13.89 3.99 7.83
N MET A 58 12.68 3.82 8.41
CA MET A 58 11.48 4.50 7.92
C MET A 58 11.59 5.99 8.21
N THR A 59 12.78 6.58 8.00
CA THR A 59 12.85 7.95 7.56
C THR A 59 12.13 7.96 6.22
N PRO A 60 11.02 8.72 6.08
CA PRO A 60 10.49 8.95 4.77
C PRO A 60 11.63 9.59 3.99
N THR A 61 12.23 8.86 3.05
CA THR A 61 13.16 9.45 2.09
C THR A 61 12.31 10.41 1.28
N ILE A 62 12.18 11.64 1.77
CA ILE A 62 11.44 12.69 1.10
C ILE A 62 12.13 12.80 -0.25
N PRO A 63 11.45 12.47 -1.36
CA PRO A 63 12.09 12.50 -2.65
C PRO A 63 12.67 13.90 -2.86
N PRO A 64 13.90 14.02 -3.37
CA PRO A 64 14.56 15.29 -3.51
C PRO A 64 13.65 16.25 -4.28
N LYS A 65 13.44 17.44 -3.70
CA LYS A 65 12.55 18.45 -4.29
C LYS A 65 13.05 18.79 -5.69
N SER A 66 12.13 18.84 -6.65
CA SER A 66 12.42 19.33 -8.00
C SER A 66 13.01 20.74 -7.94
N ARG A 67 13.91 21.10 -8.86
CA ARG A 67 14.44 22.46 -9.02
C ARG A 67 13.34 23.53 -8.95
N ARG A 68 12.17 23.25 -9.56
CA ARG A 68 11.02 24.15 -9.53
C ARG A 68 10.40 24.29 -8.14
N GLN A 69 10.31 23.20 -7.39
CA GLN A 69 9.78 23.20 -6.02
C GLN A 69 10.73 23.92 -5.05
N GLN A 70 12.04 23.75 -5.22
CA GLN A 70 13.07 24.49 -4.47
C GLN A 70 12.93 25.99 -4.74
N GLU A 71 12.79 26.39 -6.00
CA GLU A 71 12.63 27.80 -6.36
C GLU A 71 11.33 28.40 -5.83
N ILE A 72 10.21 27.66 -5.89
CA ILE A 72 8.96 28.09 -5.25
C ILE A 72 9.16 28.33 -3.75
N GLN A 73 9.88 27.46 -3.05
CA GLN A 73 10.16 27.64 -1.62
C GLN A 73 11.02 28.87 -1.34
N ARG A 74 12.06 29.09 -2.15
CA ARG A 74 12.91 30.28 -2.06
C ARG A 74 12.09 31.56 -2.25
N LEU A 75 11.26 31.63 -3.28
CA LEU A 75 10.41 32.80 -3.57
C LEU A 75 9.36 33.03 -2.48
N VAL A 76 8.81 31.97 -1.88
CA VAL A 76 7.88 32.09 -0.74
C VAL A 76 8.60 32.68 0.48
N LYS A 77 9.84 32.25 0.75
CA LYS A 77 10.65 32.82 1.83
C LYS A 77 10.94 34.30 1.57
N GLN A 78 11.45 34.64 0.39
CA GLN A 78 11.72 36.03 -0.01
C GLN A 78 10.48 36.92 0.12
N ARG A 79 9.31 36.46 -0.35
CA ARG A 79 8.07 37.22 -0.22
C ARG A 79 7.66 37.42 1.26
N ARG A 80 7.86 36.42 2.13
CA ARG A 80 7.60 36.57 3.57
C ARG A 80 8.54 37.59 4.20
N ASP A 81 9.80 37.60 3.78
CA ASP A 81 10.79 38.54 4.30
C ASP A 81 10.52 39.97 3.80
N LEU A 82 10.18 40.17 2.52
CA LEU A 82 9.71 41.46 2.01
C LEU A 82 8.47 41.95 2.76
N ARG A 83 7.53 41.06 3.09
CA ARG A 83 6.35 41.44 3.89
C ARG A 83 6.73 41.89 5.31
N LYS A 84 7.79 41.34 5.90
CA LYS A 84 8.32 41.81 7.19
C LYS A 84 8.99 43.17 7.05
N GLN A 85 9.77 43.38 5.99
CA GLN A 85 10.41 44.66 5.68
C GLN A 85 9.37 45.75 5.41
N TRP A 86 8.33 45.47 4.63
CA TRP A 86 7.23 46.40 4.34
C TRP A 86 6.58 46.94 5.62
N LYS A 87 6.41 46.10 6.65
CA LYS A 87 5.84 46.53 7.94
C LYS A 87 6.73 47.51 8.70
N ARG A 88 8.05 47.49 8.48
CA ARG A 88 9.04 48.33 9.15
C ARG A 88 9.47 49.53 8.30
N ALA A 89 9.17 49.51 7.01
CA ALA A 89 9.60 50.48 6.03
C ALA A 89 8.80 51.80 6.10
N SER A 90 9.46 52.90 5.73
CA SER A 90 8.85 54.22 5.56
C SER A 90 7.89 54.23 4.36
N VAL A 91 7.07 55.28 4.23
CA VAL A 91 6.09 55.39 3.14
C VAL A 91 6.75 55.39 1.76
N GLU A 92 7.92 56.02 1.64
CA GLU A 92 8.70 56.10 0.41
C GLU A 92 9.28 54.73 0.01
N GLU A 93 9.81 53.99 0.98
CA GLU A 93 10.40 52.67 0.77
C GLU A 93 9.34 51.60 0.42
N ARG A 94 8.11 51.75 0.92
CA ARG A 94 7.01 50.81 0.67
C ARG A 94 6.69 50.65 -0.81
N ALA A 95 6.72 51.74 -1.58
CA ALA A 95 6.45 51.69 -3.02
C ALA A 95 7.44 50.77 -3.75
N GLY A 96 8.74 50.84 -3.42
CA GLY A 96 9.76 49.95 -3.97
C GLY A 96 9.57 48.50 -3.54
N ILE A 97 9.21 48.26 -2.27
CA ILE A 97 8.94 46.91 -1.75
C ILE A 97 7.70 46.30 -2.43
N ASP A 98 6.68 47.10 -2.75
CA ASP A 98 5.48 46.63 -3.45
C ASP A 98 5.77 46.23 -4.89
N LEU A 99 6.63 46.97 -5.60
CA LEU A 99 7.13 46.54 -6.92
C LEU A 99 7.83 45.18 -6.84
N LEU A 100 8.73 44.99 -5.87
CA LEU A 100 9.40 43.69 -5.67
C LEU A 100 8.40 42.57 -5.33
N GLN A 101 7.38 42.85 -4.51
CA GLN A 101 6.34 41.88 -4.18
C GLN A 101 5.50 41.50 -5.41
N THR A 102 5.19 42.44 -6.29
CA THR A 102 4.42 42.16 -7.52
C THR A 102 5.19 41.29 -8.49
N ASP A 103 6.48 41.55 -8.72
CA ASP A 103 7.32 40.68 -9.57
C ASP A 103 7.42 39.26 -8.99
N LEU A 104 7.70 39.13 -7.68
CA LEU A 104 7.73 37.83 -7.02
C LEU A 104 6.39 37.09 -7.13
N LYS A 105 5.26 37.79 -7.03
CA LYS A 105 3.91 37.20 -7.21
C LYS A 105 3.74 36.67 -8.64
N GLY A 106 4.16 37.44 -9.65
CA GLY A 106 4.13 37.02 -11.04
C GLY A 106 4.97 35.77 -11.30
N ARG A 107 6.22 35.78 -10.83
CA ARG A 107 7.16 34.65 -10.96
C ARG A 107 6.65 33.40 -10.24
N LEU A 108 6.16 33.54 -9.00
CA LEU A 108 5.57 32.45 -8.23
C LEU A 108 4.36 31.84 -8.96
N GLY A 109 3.49 32.69 -9.51
CA GLY A 109 2.32 32.27 -10.29
C GLY A 109 2.70 31.46 -11.53
N ARG A 110 3.74 31.87 -12.27
CA ARG A 110 4.26 31.12 -13.43
C ARG A 110 4.79 29.73 -13.01
N LEU A 111 5.60 29.66 -11.96
CA LEU A 111 6.18 28.39 -11.50
C LEU A 111 5.12 27.44 -10.94
N ARG A 112 4.16 27.93 -10.16
CA ARG A 112 3.06 27.10 -9.63
C ARG A 112 2.19 26.54 -10.74
N ARG A 113 1.84 27.34 -11.75
CA ARG A 113 1.10 26.86 -12.93
C ARG A 113 1.84 25.75 -13.66
N ALA A 114 3.14 25.93 -13.91
CA ALA A 114 3.97 24.92 -14.56
C ALA A 114 4.06 23.62 -13.75
N GLU A 115 4.23 23.69 -12.42
CA GLU A 115 4.26 22.50 -11.57
C GLU A 115 2.90 21.79 -11.53
N ASN A 116 1.81 22.55 -11.39
CA ASN A 116 0.45 22.01 -11.41
C ASN A 116 0.12 21.32 -12.73
N LEU A 117 0.57 21.88 -13.86
CA LEU A 117 0.39 21.26 -15.17
C LEU A 117 1.16 19.94 -15.26
N ARG A 118 2.42 19.91 -14.78
CA ARG A 118 3.24 18.69 -14.73
C ARG A 118 2.58 17.62 -13.86
N THR A 119 2.17 17.96 -12.64
CA THR A 119 1.54 17.00 -11.72
C THR A 119 0.21 16.49 -12.27
N ARG A 120 -0.59 17.36 -12.88
CA ARG A 120 -1.84 16.98 -13.56
C ARG A 120 -1.58 16.02 -14.73
N ARG A 121 -0.61 16.31 -15.60
CA ARG A 121 -0.21 15.41 -16.70
C ARG A 121 0.22 14.05 -16.17
N LYS A 122 1.10 14.02 -15.16
CA LYS A 122 1.56 12.78 -14.53
C LYS A 122 0.42 12.00 -13.88
N ARG A 123 -0.55 12.67 -13.24
CA ARG A 123 -1.75 12.03 -12.68
C ARG A 123 -2.62 11.41 -13.76
N LYS A 124 -2.84 12.12 -14.88
CA LYS A 124 -3.61 11.63 -16.02
C LYS A 124 -2.95 10.40 -16.65
N GLU A 125 -1.63 10.46 -16.85
CA GLU A 125 -0.84 9.34 -17.39
C GLU A 125 -0.88 8.11 -16.47
N ARG A 126 -0.73 8.32 -15.16
CA ARG A 126 -0.90 7.25 -14.16
C ARG A 126 -2.31 6.65 -14.21
N ALA A 127 -3.34 7.47 -14.25
CA ALA A 127 -4.72 6.98 -14.36
C ALA A 127 -4.92 6.16 -15.64
N ARG A 128 -4.40 6.64 -16.77
CA ARG A 128 -4.44 5.94 -18.07
C ARG A 128 -3.73 4.59 -17.99
N THR A 129 -2.49 4.58 -17.52
CA THR A 129 -1.69 3.34 -17.40
C THR A 129 -2.33 2.34 -16.46
N THR A 130 -2.87 2.78 -15.31
CA THR A 130 -3.61 1.89 -14.40
C THR A 130 -4.87 1.33 -15.04
N PHE A 131 -5.65 2.15 -15.76
CA PHE A 131 -6.85 1.70 -16.47
C PHE A 131 -6.55 0.65 -17.53
N TYR A 132 -5.56 0.89 -18.41
CA TYR A 132 -5.22 -0.08 -19.45
C TYR A 132 -4.56 -1.35 -18.93
N LYS A 133 -3.93 -1.29 -17.75
CA LYS A 133 -3.38 -2.48 -17.09
C LYS A 133 -4.48 -3.40 -16.55
N ASP A 134 -5.51 -2.82 -15.93
CA ASP A 134 -6.63 -3.56 -15.36
C ASP A 134 -7.87 -2.64 -15.28
N PRO A 135 -8.74 -2.67 -16.31
CA PRO A 135 -9.87 -1.75 -16.39
C PRO A 135 -10.91 -2.05 -15.31
N PHE A 136 -11.15 -3.34 -15.01
CA PHE A 136 -12.14 -3.74 -14.00
C PHE A 136 -11.72 -3.31 -12.60
N ARG A 137 -10.45 -3.50 -12.23
CA ARG A 137 -9.94 -3.03 -10.94
C ARG A 137 -9.92 -1.51 -10.85
N PHE A 138 -9.55 -0.82 -11.93
CA PHE A 138 -9.58 0.65 -11.96
C PHE A 138 -11.00 1.18 -11.76
N VAL A 139 -11.97 0.64 -12.50
CA VAL A 139 -13.40 1.00 -12.41
C VAL A 139 -13.96 0.65 -11.02
N LYS A 140 -13.61 -0.51 -10.47
CA LYS A 140 -13.97 -0.91 -9.10
C LYS A 140 -13.47 0.13 -8.09
N GLY A 141 -12.21 0.58 -8.22
CA GLY A 141 -11.66 1.63 -7.37
C GLY A 141 -12.31 3.02 -7.54
N LEU A 142 -12.97 3.30 -8.67
CA LEU A 142 -13.70 4.55 -8.90
C LEU A 142 -15.09 4.54 -8.28
N PHE A 143 -15.85 3.46 -8.49
CA PHE A 143 -17.27 3.40 -8.11
C PHE A 143 -17.51 2.74 -6.76
N THR A 144 -16.62 1.86 -6.31
CA THR A 144 -16.77 1.21 -5.01
C THR A 144 -15.80 1.84 -4.02
N LYS A 145 -16.36 2.43 -2.96
CA LYS A 145 -15.57 2.70 -1.76
C LYS A 145 -15.18 1.33 -1.21
N GLU A 146 -13.89 1.01 -1.20
CA GLU A 146 -13.42 -0.27 -0.65
C GLU A 146 -13.95 -0.40 0.78
N LYS A 147 -14.92 -1.30 0.99
CA LYS A 147 -15.41 -1.65 2.32
C LYS A 147 -14.32 -2.48 2.97
N SER A 148 -13.47 -1.80 3.74
CA SER A 148 -12.47 -2.43 4.58
C SER A 148 -13.03 -2.57 5.99
N GLY A 149 -12.87 -3.76 6.57
CA GLY A 149 -13.36 -4.08 7.90
C GLY A 149 -13.12 -5.55 8.20
N SER A 150 -12.86 -5.87 9.46
CA SER A 150 -12.89 -7.25 9.93
C SER A 150 -14.33 -7.59 10.28
N LEU A 151 -14.88 -8.63 9.66
CA LEU A 151 -16.13 -9.20 10.14
C LEU A 151 -15.87 -9.80 11.53
N LYS A 152 -16.77 -9.51 12.48
CA LYS A 152 -16.74 -10.13 13.81
C LYS A 152 -17.21 -11.59 13.77
N VAL A 153 -17.94 -11.94 12.72
CA VAL A 153 -18.60 -13.24 12.51
C VAL A 153 -17.63 -14.18 11.76
N PRO A 154 -17.54 -15.46 12.16
CA PRO A 154 -16.73 -16.44 11.44
C PRO A 154 -17.27 -16.72 10.03
N LYS A 155 -16.38 -17.09 9.11
CA LYS A 155 -16.70 -17.31 7.69
C LYS A 155 -17.87 -18.28 7.47
N ARG A 156 -17.95 -19.35 8.26
CA ARG A 156 -18.99 -20.37 8.16
C ARG A 156 -20.40 -19.80 8.37
N GLU A 157 -20.60 -19.03 9.42
CA GLU A 157 -21.89 -18.40 9.74
C GLU A 157 -22.32 -17.41 8.65
N LEU A 158 -21.37 -16.69 8.05
CA LEU A 158 -21.65 -15.80 6.92
C LEU A 158 -22.10 -16.59 5.67
N GLU A 159 -21.40 -17.68 5.36
CA GLU A 159 -21.73 -18.53 4.21
C GLU A 159 -23.09 -19.21 4.37
N ASP A 160 -23.40 -19.71 5.56
CA ASP A 160 -24.70 -20.30 5.89
C ASP A 160 -25.83 -19.25 5.78
N HIS A 161 -25.60 -18.02 6.25
CA HIS A 161 -26.55 -16.93 6.11
C HIS A 161 -26.79 -16.58 4.62
N LEU A 162 -25.73 -16.38 3.84
CA LEU A 162 -25.84 -16.07 2.41
C LEU A 162 -26.58 -17.17 1.65
N LYS A 163 -26.26 -18.44 1.96
CA LYS A 163 -26.94 -19.59 1.38
C LYS A 163 -28.42 -19.58 1.74
N THR A 164 -28.77 -19.29 2.98
CA THR A 164 -30.18 -19.24 3.40
C THR A 164 -30.94 -18.07 2.74
N THR A 165 -30.33 -16.88 2.66
CA THR A 165 -30.99 -15.67 2.14
C THR A 165 -31.11 -15.63 0.62
N HIS A 166 -30.15 -16.21 -0.10
CA HIS A 166 -30.09 -16.13 -1.57
C HIS A 166 -30.33 -17.46 -2.29
N THR A 167 -30.62 -18.55 -1.57
CA THR A 167 -31.09 -19.79 -2.20
C THR A 167 -32.60 -19.69 -2.38
N ASP A 168 -33.05 -19.74 -3.62
CA ASP A 168 -34.46 -19.91 -3.94
C ASP A 168 -34.92 -21.30 -3.49
N SER A 169 -35.83 -21.35 -2.51
CA SER A 169 -36.40 -22.60 -1.98
C SER A 169 -37.23 -23.35 -3.02
N GLN A 170 -37.70 -22.66 -4.05
CA GLN A 170 -38.52 -23.22 -5.13
C GLN A 170 -37.70 -23.48 -6.40
N ARG A 171 -36.37 -23.44 -6.32
CA ARG A 171 -35.48 -23.62 -7.48
C ARG A 171 -35.73 -24.93 -8.24
N PHE A 172 -36.17 -25.98 -7.54
CA PHE A 172 -36.45 -27.30 -8.11
C PHE A 172 -37.94 -27.57 -8.33
N GLU A 173 -38.81 -26.61 -8.01
CA GLU A 173 -40.24 -26.75 -8.28
C GLU A 173 -40.48 -26.55 -9.78
N ARG A 174 -41.15 -27.53 -10.40
CA ARG A 174 -41.57 -27.44 -11.79
C ARG A 174 -42.69 -26.40 -11.88
N ARG A 175 -42.37 -25.20 -12.35
CA ARG A 175 -43.37 -24.15 -12.60
C ARG A 175 -44.17 -24.53 -13.83
N GLU A 176 -45.49 -24.62 -13.68
CA GLU A 176 -46.40 -24.80 -14.79
C GLU A 176 -46.64 -23.46 -15.49
N ILE A 177 -46.77 -23.49 -16.81
CA ILE A 177 -47.11 -22.31 -17.59
C ILE A 177 -48.58 -21.97 -17.29
N PRO A 178 -48.91 -20.74 -16.87
CA PRO A 178 -50.30 -20.34 -16.63
C PRO A 178 -51.18 -20.54 -17.87
N SER A 179 -52.43 -20.96 -17.68
CA SER A 179 -53.38 -21.27 -18.76
C SER A 179 -53.75 -20.07 -19.64
N ASP A 180 -53.54 -18.85 -19.15
CA ASP A 180 -53.79 -17.59 -19.85
C ASP A 180 -52.57 -17.13 -20.70
N MET A 181 -51.47 -17.89 -20.67
CA MET A 181 -50.28 -17.56 -21.45
C MET A 181 -50.47 -17.99 -22.92
N PRO A 182 -50.18 -17.12 -23.91
CA PRO A 182 -50.29 -17.48 -25.31
C PRO A 182 -49.31 -18.61 -25.67
N PRO A 183 -49.63 -19.45 -26.68
CA PRO A 183 -48.78 -20.55 -27.11
C PRO A 183 -47.37 -20.05 -27.44
N ILE A 184 -46.34 -20.69 -26.84
CA ILE A 184 -44.95 -20.38 -27.14
C ILE A 184 -44.62 -20.99 -28.50
N PRO A 185 -44.23 -20.19 -29.53
CA PRO A 185 -43.84 -20.73 -30.82
C PRO A 185 -42.58 -21.58 -30.67
N GLN A 186 -42.55 -22.74 -31.34
CA GLN A 186 -41.35 -23.57 -31.34
C GLN A 186 -40.24 -22.86 -32.14
N PRO A 187 -38.98 -22.94 -31.68
CA PRO A 187 -37.87 -22.32 -32.39
C PRO A 187 -37.73 -22.96 -33.78
N GLU A 188 -37.74 -22.13 -34.82
CA GLU A 188 -37.60 -22.57 -36.22
C GLU A 188 -36.20 -23.10 -36.55
N HIS A 189 -35.21 -22.75 -35.72
CA HIS A 189 -33.81 -23.08 -35.93
C HIS A 189 -33.27 -23.80 -34.69
N GLN A 190 -32.67 -24.96 -34.89
CA GLN A 190 -31.96 -25.67 -33.84
C GLN A 190 -30.64 -24.93 -33.57
N LEU A 191 -30.38 -24.65 -32.29
CA LEU A 191 -29.08 -24.12 -31.87
C LEU A 191 -28.06 -25.24 -31.97
N ASP A 192 -26.91 -24.95 -32.59
CA ASP A 192 -25.77 -25.88 -32.62
C ASP A 192 -25.11 -25.90 -31.24
N ASP A 193 -25.33 -26.99 -30.52
CA ASP A 193 -24.81 -27.31 -29.21
C ASP A 193 -23.54 -28.19 -29.27
N SER A 194 -22.92 -28.28 -30.44
CA SER A 194 -21.59 -28.88 -30.60
C SER A 194 -20.53 -28.11 -29.81
N PRO A 195 -19.67 -28.80 -29.02
CA PRO A 195 -18.58 -28.13 -28.31
C PRO A 195 -17.58 -27.49 -29.30
N PRO A 196 -16.95 -26.36 -28.91
CA PRO A 196 -16.02 -25.61 -29.76
C PRO A 196 -14.67 -26.31 -29.96
#